data_AF-A0A8T7D1A7-F1
#
_entry.id   AF-A0A8T7D1A7-F1
#
_cell.length_a   1.000
_cell.length_b   1.000
_cell.length_c   1.000
_cell.angle_alpha   90.00
_cell.angle_beta   90.00
_cell.angle_gamma   90.00
#
_symmetry.space_group_name_H-M   'P 1'
#
loop_
_entity.id
_entity.type
_entity.pdbx_description
1 polymer ?
#
loop_
_entity_poly.entity_id
_entity_poly.type
_entity_poly.pdbx_seq_one_letter_code
_entity_poly.pdbx_strand_id
1 'polypeptide(L)'
;MIRLSTLITPCLIYSAHSFAADVVPYSVDSIKAIGSGYVELIGPGKIAINDETVSYQGIKYIKADNIDTMSAITGSTKGCVLAYSSEGYTENISVLNQSCDVILQVINNAK
;
A
#
# COMPACT_ATOMS: atom_id res chain seq x y z
N MET A 1 58.13 -36.46 3.92
CA MET A 1 56.75 -36.18 4.39
C MET A 1 56.24 -34.97 3.66
N ILE A 2 55.18 -35.16 2.87
CA ILE A 2 54.55 -34.18 1.99
C ILE A 2 53.59 -33.32 2.82
N ARG A 3 53.59 -31.99 2.65
CA ARG A 3 52.37 -31.19 2.76
C ARG A 3 52.37 -30.07 1.73
N LEU A 4 51.73 -30.36 0.59
CA LEU A 4 51.02 -29.37 -0.22
C LEU A 4 50.01 -28.67 0.69
N SER A 5 49.99 -27.34 0.68
CA SER A 5 48.88 -26.57 1.26
C SER A 5 48.46 -25.54 0.22
N THR A 6 47.58 -26.00 -0.65
CA THR A 6 46.81 -25.27 -1.64
C THR A 6 46.03 -24.16 -0.93
N LEU A 7 46.33 -22.89 -1.22
CA LEU A 7 45.43 -21.79 -0.86
C LEU A 7 44.63 -21.40 -2.09
N ILE A 8 43.32 -21.64 -1.98
CA ILE A 8 42.31 -21.48 -3.00
C ILE A 8 41.99 -19.99 -3.16
N THR A 9 41.95 -19.59 -4.42
CA THR A 9 41.57 -18.30 -5.01
C THR A 9 40.35 -17.64 -4.35
N PRO A 10 40.33 -16.29 -4.18
CA PRO A 10 39.21 -15.59 -3.59
C PRO A 10 37.99 -15.62 -4.53
N CYS A 11 36.88 -16.17 -4.04
CA CYS A 11 35.59 -16.07 -4.73
C CYS A 11 35.01 -14.67 -4.45
N LEU A 12 35.22 -13.76 -5.39
CA LEU A 12 34.40 -12.56 -5.56
C LEU A 12 32.99 -12.96 -6.01
N ILE A 13 32.04 -12.05 -5.79
CA ILE A 13 30.66 -12.00 -6.31
C ILE A 13 29.73 -12.91 -5.48
N TYR A 14 28.74 -12.41 -4.74
CA TYR A 14 27.62 -11.60 -5.22
C TYR A 14 27.20 -10.56 -4.18
N SER A 15 27.20 -9.30 -4.57
CA SER A 15 26.37 -8.28 -3.95
C SER A 15 24.91 -8.70 -4.12
N ALA A 16 24.31 -9.24 -3.06
CA ALA A 16 22.87 -9.37 -2.98
C ALA A 16 22.31 -7.95 -3.06
N HIS A 17 21.85 -7.56 -4.25
CA HIS A 17 20.95 -6.43 -4.38
C HIS A 17 19.66 -6.88 -3.72
N SER A 18 19.54 -6.60 -2.43
CA SER A 18 18.27 -6.62 -1.73
C SER A 18 17.40 -5.61 -2.46
N PHE A 19 16.52 -6.10 -3.35
CA PHE A 19 15.33 -5.34 -3.66
C PHE A 19 14.54 -5.29 -2.36
N ALA A 20 14.77 -4.24 -1.57
CA ALA A 20 13.67 -3.70 -0.81
C ALA A 20 12.66 -3.27 -1.89
N ALA A 21 11.76 -4.19 -2.26
CA ALA A 21 10.50 -3.75 -2.81
C ALA A 21 10.00 -2.73 -1.79
N ASP A 22 9.81 -1.48 -2.21
CA ASP A 22 9.04 -0.51 -1.45
C ASP A 22 7.67 -1.14 -1.23
N VAL A 23 7.56 -1.99 -0.20
CA VAL A 23 6.33 -2.59 0.22
C VAL A 23 5.63 -1.44 0.87
N VAL A 24 4.84 -0.75 0.06
CA VAL A 24 3.89 0.24 0.53
C VAL A 24 3.10 -0.46 1.63
N PRO A 25 3.30 -0.06 2.90
CA PRO A 25 2.47 -0.63 3.94
C PRO A 25 1.03 -0.22 3.60
N TYR A 26 0.04 -1.06 3.92
CA TYR A 26 -1.39 -0.68 3.76
C TYR A 26 -1.98 -0.85 2.34
N SER A 27 -1.76 -1.98 1.66
CA SER A 27 -2.28 -2.20 0.29
C SER A 27 -3.66 -2.87 0.25
N VAL A 28 -4.64 -2.22 -0.35
CA VAL A 28 -5.93 -2.78 -0.78
C VAL A 28 -5.95 -3.04 -2.29
N ASP A 29 -6.73 -4.02 -2.71
CA ASP A 29 -6.78 -4.42 -4.12
C ASP A 29 -7.60 -3.44 -4.95
N SER A 30 -8.73 -2.95 -4.44
CA SER A 30 -9.57 -2.00 -5.16
C SER A 30 -10.51 -1.18 -4.28
N ILE A 31 -11.05 -0.10 -4.85
CA ILE A 31 -12.09 0.76 -4.30
C ILE A 31 -13.21 0.94 -5.33
N LYS A 32 -14.46 0.87 -4.87
CA LYS A 32 -15.66 1.10 -5.69
C LYS A 32 -16.72 1.92 -4.95
N ALA A 33 -17.53 2.67 -5.67
CA ALA A 33 -18.69 3.36 -5.10
C ALA A 33 -19.84 2.36 -4.94
N ILE A 34 -20.54 2.42 -3.81
CA ILE A 34 -21.66 1.51 -3.50
C ILE A 34 -22.98 2.24 -3.22
N GLY A 35 -22.98 3.58 -3.31
CA GLY A 35 -24.14 4.42 -3.07
C GLY A 35 -24.21 4.97 -1.65
N SER A 36 -25.17 5.89 -1.43
CA SER A 36 -25.46 6.51 -0.12
C SER A 36 -24.29 7.22 0.56
N GLY A 37 -23.33 7.77 -0.19
CA GLY A 37 -22.17 8.44 0.40
C GLY A 37 -21.01 7.50 0.74
N TYR A 38 -21.03 6.22 0.34
CA TYR A 38 -20.01 5.24 0.73
C TYR A 38 -19.20 4.70 -0.45
N VAL A 39 -17.94 4.41 -0.15
CA VAL A 39 -17.07 3.60 -0.99
C VAL A 39 -16.70 2.31 -0.24
N GLU A 40 -16.55 1.24 -1.02
CA GLU A 40 -16.14 -0.08 -0.57
C GLU A 40 -14.68 -0.32 -0.97
N LEU A 41 -13.84 -0.64 0.01
CA LEU A 41 -12.47 -1.11 -0.16
C LEU A 41 -12.46 -2.64 -0.13
N ILE A 42 -11.92 -3.28 -1.17
CA ILE A 42 -11.88 -4.72 -1.35
C ILE A 42 -10.43 -5.20 -1.33
N GLY A 43 -10.16 -6.25 -0.55
CA GLY A 43 -8.90 -6.99 -0.55
C GLY A 43 -8.33 -7.18 0.86
N PRO A 44 -7.15 -7.81 0.98
CA PRO A 44 -6.33 -7.57 2.15
C PRO A 44 -6.09 -6.06 2.26
N GLY A 45 -5.97 -5.54 3.47
CA GLY A 45 -5.57 -4.17 3.68
C GLY A 45 -4.77 -4.07 4.96
N LYS A 46 -3.96 -3.02 5.08
CA LYS A 46 -3.50 -2.58 6.39
C LYS A 46 -4.00 -1.17 6.58
N ILE A 47 -4.15 -0.73 7.81
CA ILE A 47 -4.59 0.61 8.18
C ILE A 47 -3.68 1.08 9.31
N ALA A 48 -3.15 2.29 9.21
CA ALA A 48 -2.48 2.95 10.33
C ALA A 48 -3.53 3.75 11.13
N ILE A 49 -3.68 3.45 12.42
CA ILE A 49 -4.56 4.16 13.36
C ILE A 49 -3.69 4.60 14.53
N ASN A 50 -3.49 5.90 14.75
CA ASN A 50 -2.70 6.42 15.87
C ASN A 50 -1.34 5.69 16.04
N ASP A 51 -0.61 5.55 14.93
CA ASP A 51 0.68 4.84 14.81
C ASP A 51 0.63 3.30 14.97
N GLU A 52 -0.54 2.70 15.22
CA GLU A 52 -0.74 1.25 15.19
C GLU A 52 -1.14 0.76 13.80
N THR A 53 -0.46 -0.27 13.30
CA THR A 53 -0.79 -0.92 12.03
C THR A 53 -1.71 -2.11 12.25
N VAL A 54 -2.96 -1.99 11.85
CA VAL A 54 -3.94 -3.09 11.88
C VAL A 54 -4.10 -3.66 10.48
N SER A 55 -4.01 -4.98 10.34
CA SER A 55 -4.31 -5.67 9.08
C SER A 55 -5.76 -6.14 9.08
N TYR A 56 -6.44 -6.03 7.95
CA TYR A 56 -7.76 -6.61 7.75
C TYR A 56 -7.78 -7.47 6.48
N GLN A 57 -8.76 -8.37 6.42
CA GLN A 57 -9.02 -9.22 5.27
C GLN A 57 -10.48 -9.03 4.87
N GLY A 58 -10.75 -8.76 3.59
CA GLY A 58 -12.11 -8.70 3.05
C GLY A 58 -12.54 -7.29 2.64
N ILE A 59 -13.67 -6.83 3.17
CA ILE A 59 -14.33 -5.60 2.73
C ILE A 59 -14.34 -4.56 3.87
N LYS A 60 -14.03 -3.31 3.56
CA LYS A 60 -14.22 -2.16 4.45
C LYS A 60 -15.08 -1.10 3.77
N TYR A 61 -15.98 -0.47 4.53
CA TYR A 61 -16.82 0.62 4.06
C TYR A 61 -16.37 1.93 4.70
N ILE A 62 -16.21 2.98 3.90
CA ILE A 62 -15.86 4.32 4.38
C ILE A 62 -16.80 5.36 3.76
N LYS A 63 -17.15 6.39 4.52
CA LYS A 63 -17.88 7.55 3.97
C LYS A 63 -16.95 8.34 3.06
N ALA A 64 -17.41 8.66 1.86
CA ALA A 64 -16.66 9.45 0.88
C ALA A 64 -16.34 10.87 1.37
N ASP A 65 -17.20 11.45 2.20
CA ASP A 65 -17.01 12.78 2.79
C ASP A 65 -15.88 12.84 3.83
N ASN A 66 -15.50 11.69 4.39
CA ASN A 66 -14.43 11.59 5.38
C ASN A 66 -13.05 11.34 4.72
N ILE A 67 -12.98 11.28 3.39
CA ILE A 67 -11.71 11.14 2.66
C ILE A 67 -11.17 12.54 2.37
N ASP A 68 -10.07 12.89 3.04
CA ASP A 68 -9.53 14.25 3.07
C ASP A 68 -8.58 14.53 1.91
N THR A 69 -7.63 13.61 1.68
CA THR A 69 -6.55 13.82 0.70
C THR A 69 -6.19 12.53 -0.02
N MET A 70 -5.56 12.71 -1.20
CA MET A 70 -4.99 11.61 -1.96
C MET A 70 -3.63 11.99 -2.53
N SER A 71 -2.75 11.01 -2.71
CA SER A 71 -1.41 11.18 -3.26
C SER A 71 -0.99 9.97 -4.09
N ALA A 72 -0.39 10.23 -5.24
CA ALA A 72 0.15 9.18 -6.10
C ALA A 72 1.37 8.52 -5.45
N ILE A 73 1.50 7.20 -5.63
CA ILE A 73 2.68 6.47 -5.19
C ILE A 73 3.80 6.71 -6.22
N THR A 74 4.93 7.24 -5.74
CA THR A 74 6.07 7.58 -6.59
C THR A 74 6.58 6.34 -7.34
N GLY A 75 6.83 6.48 -8.64
CA GLY A 75 7.36 5.39 -9.47
C GLY A 75 6.31 4.38 -9.93
N SER A 76 5.01 4.60 -9.66
CA SER A 76 3.94 3.73 -10.12
C SER A 76 2.89 4.45 -10.95
N THR A 77 2.41 3.79 -12.01
CA THR A 77 1.28 4.26 -12.84
C THR A 77 -0.08 3.85 -12.26
N LYS A 78 -0.07 2.92 -11.30
CA LYS A 78 -1.21 2.46 -10.51
C LYS A 78 -0.82 2.50 -9.04
N GLY A 79 -1.64 3.06 -8.17
CA GLY A 79 -1.22 3.29 -6.80
C GLY A 79 -1.56 4.69 -6.34
N CYS A 80 -2.51 4.76 -5.42
CA CYS A 80 -2.81 5.99 -4.71
C CYS A 80 -2.90 5.69 -3.23
N VAL A 81 -2.38 6.60 -2.41
CA VAL A 81 -2.64 6.63 -0.97
C VAL A 81 -3.76 7.63 -0.74
N LEU A 82 -4.79 7.22 -0.01
CA LEU A 82 -5.83 8.11 0.49
C LEU A 82 -5.70 8.27 2.00
N ALA A 83 -5.94 9.47 2.49
CA ALA A 83 -6.10 9.75 3.91
C ALA A 83 -7.58 9.92 4.23
N TYR A 84 -8.08 9.12 5.17
CA TYR A 84 -9.45 9.16 5.67
C TYR A 84 -9.42 9.56 7.14
N SER A 85 -10.22 10.54 7.55
CA SER A 85 -10.32 10.94 8.96
C SER A 85 -11.73 10.74 9.49
N SER A 86 -11.83 10.14 10.68
CA SER A 86 -13.10 9.96 11.38
C SER A 86 -12.89 10.03 12.87
N GLU A 87 -13.75 10.78 13.57
CA GLU A 87 -13.88 10.78 15.03
C GLU A 87 -12.55 10.74 15.81
N GLY A 88 -11.62 11.63 15.45
CA GLY A 88 -10.40 11.87 16.22
C GLY A 88 -9.17 11.04 15.81
N TYR A 89 -9.22 10.29 14.71
CA TYR A 89 -8.06 9.63 14.12
C TYR A 89 -8.06 9.76 12.59
N THR A 90 -6.85 9.64 12.00
CA THR A 90 -6.63 9.60 10.55
C THR A 90 -6.03 8.25 10.17
N GLU A 91 -6.59 7.66 9.12
CA GLU A 91 -6.15 6.43 8.49
C GLU A 91 -5.52 6.71 7.13
N ASN A 92 -4.34 6.12 6.87
CA ASN A 92 -3.72 6.14 5.54
C ASN A 92 -3.87 4.77 4.88
N ILE A 93 -4.40 4.73 3.65
CA ILE A 93 -4.74 3.49 2.94
C ILE A 93 -4.22 3.57 1.50
N SER A 94 -3.48 2.56 1.05
CA SER A 94 -2.91 2.49 -0.28
C SER A 94 -3.73 1.57 -1.18
N VAL A 95 -4.20 2.06 -2.33
CA VAL A 95 -4.95 1.29 -3.33
C VAL A 95 -4.02 1.04 -4.52
N LEU A 96 -3.45 -0.17 -4.62
CA LEU A 96 -2.32 -0.40 -5.54
C LEU A 96 -2.73 -0.71 -6.98
N ASN A 97 -3.95 -1.22 -7.22
CA ASN A 97 -4.36 -1.61 -8.57
C ASN A 97 -5.15 -0.54 -9.34
N GLN A 98 -5.35 0.65 -8.77
CA GLN A 98 -6.06 1.77 -9.41
C GLN A 98 -5.20 3.04 -9.37
N SER A 99 -5.28 3.87 -10.42
CA SER A 99 -4.66 5.20 -10.41
C SER A 99 -5.43 6.16 -9.51
N CYS A 100 -4.79 7.24 -9.06
CA CYS A 100 -5.47 8.28 -8.29
C CYS A 100 -6.68 8.87 -9.03
N ASP A 101 -6.61 9.03 -10.35
CA ASP A 101 -7.73 9.59 -11.13
C ASP A 101 -8.98 8.69 -11.08
N VAL A 102 -8.78 7.36 -11.19
CA VAL A 102 -9.87 6.39 -11.08
C VAL A 102 -10.47 6.43 -9.67
N ILE A 103 -9.63 6.52 -8.64
CA ILE A 103 -10.06 6.58 -7.25
C ILE A 103 -10.83 7.88 -6.98
N LEU A 104 -10.35 9.01 -7.52
CA LEU A 104 -11.03 10.30 -7.42
C LEU A 104 -12.42 10.24 -8.03
N GLN A 105 -12.57 9.62 -9.21
CA GLN A 105 -13.86 9.41 -9.85
C GLN A 105 -14.78 8.54 -8.98
N VAL A 106 -14.26 7.46 -8.38
CA VAL A 106 -15.03 6.61 -7.47
C VAL A 106 -15.54 7.39 -6.26
N ILE A 107 -14.68 8.20 -5.63
CA ILE A 107 -15.06 9.02 -4.47
C ILE A 107 -16.11 10.06 -4.87
N ASN A 108 -15.91 10.77 -5.98
CA ASN A 108 -16.85 11.77 -6.45
C ASN A 108 -18.20 11.19 -6.86
N ASN A 109 -18.22 9.96 -7.40
CA ASN A 109 -19.47 9.26 -7.72
C ASN A 109 -20.22 8.75 -6.48
N ALA A 110 -19.55 8.66 -5.33
CA ALA A 110 -20.16 8.23 -4.09
C ALA A 110 -20.80 9.40 -3.31
N LYS A 111 -20.29 10.62 -3.49
CA LYS A 111 -20.84 11.87 -2.92
C LYS A 111 -22.11 12.30 -3.65
#